data_AF-A0A1S0UAX8-F1
#
_entry.id   AF-A0A1S0UAX8-F1
#
_cell.length_a   1.000
_cell.length_b   1.000
_cell.length_c   1.000
_cell.angle_alpha   90.00
_cell.angle_beta   90.00
_cell.angle_gamma   90.00
#
_symmetry.space_group_name_H-M   'P 1'
#
loop_
_entity.id
_entity.type
_entity.pdbx_description
1 polymer ?
#
loop_
_entity_poly.entity_id
_entity_poly.type
_entity_poly.pdbx_seq_one_letter_code
_entity_poly.pdbx_strand_id
1 'polypeptide(L)'
;MANMIGSEVLLNCTITIGNEANSASGEVEWWRDGQPIDFKNTKKYISKVKRDSRTIVHTLRILRASSEDDGSYSCKTGDEPESTHMLHVNTNLALYNGSRRIQRISWPLLILLFLLVSSHLDFPNVSTTQLFKL
;
A
#
# COMPACT_ATOMS: atom_id res chain seq x y z
N MET A 1 2.37 19.38 -2.52
CA MET A 1 0.96 18.93 -2.65
C MET A 1 0.95 17.45 -3.00
N ALA A 2 0.24 16.63 -2.22
CA ALA A 2 0.10 15.19 -2.46
C ALA A 2 -1.27 14.89 -3.10
N ASN A 3 -1.33 14.00 -4.07
CA ASN A 3 -2.58 13.53 -4.68
C ASN A 3 -2.63 11.99 -4.74
N MET A 4 -3.80 11.40 -4.54
CA MET A 4 -4.03 9.95 -4.67
C MET A 4 -4.84 9.66 -5.94
N ILE A 5 -4.35 8.77 -6.80
CA ILE A 5 -5.04 8.31 -8.00
C ILE A 5 -5.11 6.78 -7.96
N GLY A 6 -6.29 6.24 -7.63
CA GLY A 6 -6.45 4.80 -7.40
C GLY A 6 -5.57 4.33 -6.23
N SER A 7 -4.66 3.38 -6.49
CA SER A 7 -3.66 2.92 -5.53
C SER A 7 -2.30 3.60 -5.71
N GLU A 8 -2.22 4.75 -6.37
CA GLU A 8 -0.96 5.48 -6.56
C GLU A 8 -0.97 6.79 -5.80
N VAL A 9 0.17 7.16 -5.22
CA VAL A 9 0.40 8.46 -4.59
C VAL A 9 1.36 9.27 -5.46
N LEU A 10 1.04 10.55 -5.67
CA LEU A 10 1.86 11.52 -6.40
C LEU A 10 2.35 12.61 -5.44
N LEU A 11 3.67 12.76 -5.32
CA LEU A 11 4.31 13.83 -4.58
C LEU A 11 5.06 14.73 -5.56
N ASN A 12 4.74 16.02 -5.54
CA ASN A 12 5.34 17.01 -6.43
C ASN A 12 6.29 17.94 -5.66
N CYS A 13 7.48 18.14 -6.24
CA CYS A 13 8.45 19.13 -5.84
C CYS A 13 8.66 20.10 -7.00
N THR A 14 8.49 21.40 -6.78
CA THR A 14 8.57 22.43 -7.82
C THR A 14 9.72 23.37 -7.53
N ILE A 15 10.66 23.47 -8.47
CA ILE A 15 11.79 24.39 -8.44
C ILE A 15 11.47 25.53 -9.40
N THR A 16 11.65 26.78 -8.97
CA THR A 16 11.48 27.97 -9.82
C THR A 16 12.86 28.44 -10.27
N ILE A 17 13.07 28.58 -11.58
CA ILE A 17 14.32 29.06 -12.17
C ILE A 17 14.28 30.59 -12.14
N GLY A 18 15.12 31.20 -11.30
CA GLY A 18 15.34 32.65 -11.26
C GLY A 18 16.23 33.15 -12.41
N ASN A 19 16.29 34.47 -12.61
CA ASN A 19 17.14 35.10 -13.63
C ASN A 19 18.65 35.07 -13.30
N GLU A 20 19.01 34.76 -12.06
CA GLU A 20 20.41 34.71 -11.63
C GLU A 20 20.99 33.33 -11.96
N ALA A 21 22.12 33.32 -12.66
CA ALA A 21 22.76 32.18 -13.30
C ALA A 21 23.28 31.07 -12.36
N ASN A 22 22.81 31.04 -11.11
CA ASN A 22 23.08 30.00 -10.14
C ASN A 22 21.85 29.10 -9.95
N SER A 23 21.17 28.80 -11.06
CA SER A 23 20.03 27.90 -11.08
C SER A 23 20.52 26.54 -10.61
N ALA A 24 20.08 26.09 -9.42
CA ALA A 24 20.26 24.72 -8.97
C ALA A 24 20.03 23.78 -10.16
N SER A 25 20.86 22.73 -10.33
CA SER A 25 20.92 21.89 -11.54
C SER A 25 19.59 21.25 -11.96
N GLY A 26 18.52 21.47 -11.19
CA GLY A 26 17.21 20.90 -11.38
C GLY A 26 17.26 19.40 -11.16
N GLU A 27 18.24 18.92 -10.40
CA GLU A 27 18.34 17.54 -9.98
C GLU A 27 17.87 17.44 -8.54
N VAL A 28 16.87 16.58 -8.33
CA VAL A 28 16.22 16.36 -7.05
C VAL A 28 16.47 14.94 -6.62
N GLU A 29 16.91 14.80 -5.37
CA GLU A 29 16.93 13.52 -4.69
C GLU A 29 15.67 13.37 -3.84
N TRP A 30 15.04 12.20 -3.92
CA TRP A 30 13.90 11.87 -3.09
C TRP A 30 14.32 11.02 -1.91
N TRP A 31 13.83 11.41 -0.75
CA TRP A 31 14.11 10.76 0.52
C TRP A 31 12.80 10.36 1.20
N ARG A 32 12.86 9.26 1.95
CA ARG A 32 11.78 8.77 2.79
C ARG A 32 12.36 8.43 4.16
N ASP A 33 11.82 9.03 5.22
CA ASP A 33 12.20 8.77 6.61
C ASP A 33 13.72 8.89 6.83
N GLY A 34 14.35 9.86 6.15
CA GLY A 34 15.79 10.10 6.23
C GLY A 34 16.65 9.14 5.41
N GLN A 35 16.07 8.29 4.55
CA GLN A 35 16.79 7.39 3.65
C GLN A 35 16.53 7.72 2.17
N PRO A 36 17.52 7.61 1.27
CA PRO A 36 17.32 7.85 -0.15
C PRO A 36 16.42 6.77 -0.76
N ILE A 37 15.52 7.17 -1.64
CA ILE A 37 14.62 6.24 -2.33
C ILE A 37 15.39 5.49 -3.43
N ASP A 38 15.35 4.15 -3.37
CA ASP A 38 15.93 3.31 -4.42
C ASP A 38 14.99 3.17 -5.63
N PHE A 39 15.33 3.88 -6.71
CA PHE A 39 14.60 3.81 -7.98
C PHE A 39 14.87 2.54 -8.79
N LYS A 40 15.76 1.63 -8.36
CA LYS A 40 15.87 0.28 -8.96
C LYS A 40 14.58 -0.52 -8.77
N ASN A 41 13.82 -0.23 -7.71
CA ASN A 41 12.49 -0.80 -7.51
C ASN A 41 11.43 -0.09 -8.36
N THR A 42 11.51 -0.26 -9.68
CA THR A 42 10.59 0.35 -10.66
C THR A 42 9.14 -0.10 -10.51
N LYS A 43 8.90 -1.22 -9.80
CA LYS A 43 7.55 -1.70 -9.46
C LYS A 43 6.90 -0.89 -8.32
N LYS A 44 7.72 -0.15 -7.56
CA LYS A 44 7.29 0.65 -6.42
C LYS A 44 7.40 2.15 -6.65
N TYR A 45 8.51 2.61 -7.20
CA TYR A 45 8.79 4.04 -7.37
C TYR A 45 9.07 4.40 -8.82
N ILE A 46 8.50 5.52 -9.26
CA ILE A 46 8.83 6.15 -10.54
C ILE A 46 9.09 7.63 -10.29
N SER A 47 10.23 8.14 -10.77
CA SER A 47 10.50 9.59 -10.83
C SER A 47 10.18 10.12 -12.22
N LYS A 48 9.49 11.26 -12.29
CA LYS A 48 9.26 12.00 -13.54
C LYS A 48 9.68 13.45 -13.35
N VAL A 49 10.23 14.05 -14.41
CA VAL A 49 10.62 15.46 -14.43
C VAL A 49 9.89 16.13 -15.59
N LYS A 50 9.21 17.23 -15.30
CA LYS A 50 8.62 18.12 -16.31
C LYS A 50 9.28 19.49 -16.20
N ARG A 51 9.81 19.98 -17.31
CA ARG A 51 10.39 21.33 -17.40
C ARG A 51 9.45 22.23 -18.19
N ASP A 52 9.09 23.34 -17.57
CA ASP A 52 8.40 24.48 -18.18
C ASP A 52 9.35 25.70 -18.14
N SER A 53 9.01 26.80 -18.81
CA SER A 53 9.95 27.92 -19.07
C SER A 53 10.57 28.59 -17.84
N ARG A 54 9.92 28.51 -16.68
CA ARG A 54 10.39 29.09 -15.42
C ARG A 54 10.35 28.11 -14.24
N THR A 55 9.91 26.87 -14.47
CA THR A 55 9.66 25.91 -13.39
C THR A 55 10.03 24.50 -13.80
N ILE A 56 10.64 23.77 -12.89
CA ILE A 56 10.91 22.33 -13.01
C ILE A 56 10.09 21.62 -11.96
N VAL A 57 9.22 20.70 -12.40
CA VAL A 57 8.39 19.88 -11.50
C VAL A 57 8.93 18.45 -11.50
N HIS A 58 9.41 18.02 -10.34
CA HIS A 58 9.75 16.63 -10.05
C HIS A 58 8.55 15.95 -9.41
N THR A 59 8.16 14.81 -9.96
CA THR A 59 7.05 14.00 -9.45
C THR A 59 7.56 12.64 -9.04
N LEU A 60 7.48 12.33 -7.76
CA LEU A 60 7.60 10.96 -7.25
C LEU A 60 6.23 10.28 -7.31
N ARG A 61 6.18 9.14 -7.99
CA ARG A 61 5.02 8.24 -8.01
C ARG A 61 5.30 7.03 -7.15
N ILE A 62 4.44 6.80 -6.17
CA ILE A 62 4.46 5.60 -5.32
C ILE A 62 3.35 4.69 -5.83
N LEU A 63 3.73 3.54 -6.39
CA LEU A 63 2.83 2.55 -6.95
C LEU A 63 2.34 1.61 -5.86
N ARG A 64 1.09 1.14 -6.00
CA ARG A 64 0.44 0.20 -5.06
C ARG A 64 0.62 0.66 -3.61
N ALA A 65 0.25 1.91 -3.36
CA ALA A 65 0.33 2.54 -2.06
C ALA A 65 -0.43 1.71 -1.02
N SER A 66 0.23 1.41 0.08
CA SER A 66 -0.33 0.75 1.25
C SER A 66 0.04 1.53 2.52
N SER A 67 -0.49 1.10 3.67
CA SER A 67 -0.10 1.67 4.97
C SER A 67 1.39 1.51 5.28
N GLU A 68 2.10 0.61 4.58
CA GLU A 68 3.56 0.47 4.70
C GLU A 68 4.32 1.62 4.01
N ASP A 69 3.63 2.48 3.26
CA ASP A 69 4.21 3.67 2.63
C ASP A 69 4.07 4.93 3.46
N ASP A 70 3.43 4.84 4.62
CA ASP A 70 3.37 5.94 5.58
C ASP A 70 4.78 6.39 5.96
N GLY A 71 4.97 7.70 6.02
CA GLY A 71 6.26 8.28 6.35
C GLY A 71 6.43 9.72 5.91
N SER A 72 7.60 10.26 6.24
CA SER A 72 8.02 11.60 5.88
C SER A 72 8.80 11.56 4.57
N TYR A 73 8.24 12.16 3.52
CA TYR A 73 8.86 12.23 2.21
C TYR A 73 9.40 13.60 1.95
N SER A 74 10.61 13.67 1.41
CA SER A 74 11.23 14.94 1.10
C SER A 74 11.96 14.95 -0.23
N CYS A 75 11.97 16.13 -0.84
CA CYS A 75 12.80 16.42 -1.99
C CYS A 75 13.94 17.34 -1.58
N LYS A 76 15.17 16.94 -1.95
CA LYS A 76 16.41 17.70 -1.67
C LYS A 76 17.05 18.09 -3.00
N THR A 77 17.55 19.33 -3.06
CA THR A 77 18.21 19.90 -4.25
C THR A 77 19.47 20.62 -3.82
N GLY A 78 20.64 20.00 -3.92
CA GLY A 78 21.90 20.63 -3.48
C GLY A 78 21.79 21.27 -2.08
N ASP A 79 22.10 22.56 -1.99
CA ASP A 79 22.05 23.36 -0.76
C ASP A 79 20.71 24.12 -0.54
N GLU A 80 19.71 23.90 -1.39
CA GLU A 80 18.39 24.53 -1.22
C GLU A 80 17.61 23.92 -0.03
N PRO A 81 16.75 24.71 0.63
CA PRO A 81 15.92 24.21 1.73
C PRO A 81 15.05 23.02 1.30
N GLU A 82 15.11 21.96 2.10
CA GLU A 82 14.35 20.73 1.90
C GLU A 82 12.84 20.98 2.03
N SER A 83 12.06 20.43 1.09
CA SER A 83 10.60 20.42 1.20
C SER A 83 10.13 19.03 1.63
N THR A 84 9.48 18.97 2.80
CA THR A 84 9.04 17.72 3.44
C THR A 84 7.53 17.65 3.52
N HIS A 85 6.97 16.48 3.21
CA HIS A 85 5.55 16.15 3.26
C HIS A 85 5.34 14.85 4.05
N MET A 86 4.46 14.89 5.05
CA MET A 86 4.02 13.68 5.74
C MET A 86 2.95 12.97 4.90
N LEU A 87 3.17 11.70 4.58
CA LEU A 87 2.23 10.86 3.87
C LEU A 87 1.57 9.87 4.85
N HIS A 88 0.24 9.82 4.83
CA HIS A 88 -0.54 8.78 5.49
C HIS A 88 -1.52 8.17 4.47
N VAL A 89 -1.37 6.88 4.22
CA VAL A 89 -2.14 6.12 3.25
C VAL A 89 -3.31 5.45 3.97
N ASN A 90 -4.51 6.00 3.77
CA ASN A 90 -5.72 5.39 4.27
C ASN A 90 -6.16 4.23 3.36
N THR A 91 -5.94 3.00 3.82
CA THR A 91 -6.27 1.78 3.07
C THR A 91 -7.77 1.46 3.06
N ASN A 92 -8.62 2.21 3.77
CA ASN A 92 -10.08 2.03 3.72
C ASN A 92 -10.68 2.37 2.34
N LEU A 93 -9.96 3.13 1.50
CA LEU A 93 -10.39 3.46 0.13
C LEU A 93 -9.98 2.42 -0.92
N ALA A 94 -9.12 1.44 -0.58
CA ALA A 94 -8.70 0.37 -1.49
C ALA A 94 -9.63 -0.87 -1.47
N LEU A 95 -10.60 -0.90 -0.56
CA LEU A 95 -11.52 -2.03 -0.43
C LEU A 95 -12.65 -2.05 -1.47
N TYR A 96 -12.85 -0.98 -2.24
CA TYR A 96 -13.90 -0.97 -3.26
C TYR A 96 -13.49 -1.53 -4.63
N ASN A 97 -12.24 -2.00 -4.82
CA ASN A 97 -11.82 -2.51 -6.13
C ASN A 97 -10.95 -3.79 -6.12
N GLY A 98 -11.23 -4.72 -5.20
CA GLY A 98 -10.93 -6.15 -5.47
C GLY A 98 -9.90 -6.87 -4.59
N SER A 99 -9.62 -6.41 -3.36
CA SER A 99 -8.87 -7.24 -2.41
C SER A 99 -9.79 -8.28 -1.77
N ARG A 100 -10.11 -9.35 -2.52
CA ARG A 100 -10.46 -10.63 -1.88
C ARG A 100 -9.17 -11.25 -1.36
N ARG A 101 -8.58 -10.66 -0.32
CA ARG A 101 -7.79 -11.47 0.62
C ARG A 101 -8.83 -12.32 1.34
N ILE A 102 -9.18 -13.45 0.74
CA ILE A 102 -9.82 -14.55 1.47
C ILE A 102 -8.90 -14.72 2.67
N GLN A 103 -9.35 -14.30 3.85
CA GLN A 103 -8.71 -14.73 5.07
C GLN A 103 -8.67 -16.24 4.92
N ARG A 104 -7.46 -16.81 4.76
CA ARG A 104 -7.28 -18.26 4.77
C ARG A 104 -7.84 -18.65 6.13
N ILE A 105 -9.12 -19.01 6.17
CA ILE A 105 -9.72 -19.63 7.33
C ILE A 105 -8.79 -20.81 7.52
N SER A 106 -8.01 -20.77 8.59
CA SER A 106 -6.98 -21.77 8.83
C SER A 106 -7.72 -23.09 8.78
N TRP A 107 -7.44 -23.92 7.76
CA TRP A 107 -8.08 -25.22 7.62
C TRP A 107 -8.08 -26.01 8.92
N PRO A 108 -7.06 -25.92 9.83
CA PRO A 108 -7.17 -26.56 11.14
C PRO A 108 -8.32 -26.04 12.03
N LEU A 109 -8.74 -24.78 11.95
CA LEU A 109 -9.91 -24.27 12.69
C LEU A 109 -11.22 -24.84 12.17
N LEU A 110 -11.37 -24.99 10.85
CA LEU A 110 -12.54 -25.65 10.24
C LEU A 110 -12.57 -27.15 10.57
N ILE A 111 -11.41 -27.82 10.57
CA ILE A 111 -11.28 -29.23 10.94
C ILE A 111 -11.61 -29.44 12.43
N LEU A 112 -11.10 -28.59 13.33
CA LEU A 112 -11.43 -28.63 14.76
C LEU A 112 -12.93 -28.47 15.02
N LEU A 113 -13.58 -27.52 14.32
CA LEU A 113 -15.02 -27.29 14.45
C LEU A 113 -15.83 -28.51 13.98
N PHE A 114 -15.42 -29.15 12.88
CA PHE A 114 -16.10 -30.32 12.34
C PHE A 114 -15.98 -31.54 13.27
N LEU A 115 -14.81 -31.75 13.90
CA LEU A 115 -14.60 -32.80 14.89
C LEU A 115 -15.43 -32.59 16.16
N LEU A 116 -15.52 -31.34 16.64
CA LEU A 116 -16.34 -30.94 17.80
C LEU A 116 -17.84 -31.21 17.57
N VAL A 117 -18.36 -30.90 16.38
CA VAL A 117 -19.77 -31.15 16.03
C VAL A 117 -20.05 -32.64 15.90
N SER A 118 -19.11 -33.41 15.35
CA SER A 118 -19.24 -34.87 15.19
C SER A 118 -19.27 -35.61 16.53
N SER A 119 -18.56 -35.12 17.56
CA SER A 119 -18.60 -35.69 18.92
C SER A 119 -19.90 -35.39 19.68
N HIS A 120 -20.74 -34.48 19.20
CA HIS A 120 -21.98 -34.08 19.88
C HIS A 120 -23.24 -34.68 19.23
N LEU A 121 -23.08 -35.39 18.11
CA LEU A 121 -24.13 -36.18 17.47
C LEU A 121 -24.10 -37.60 18.04
N ASP A 122 -24.64 -37.76 19.25
CA ASP A 122 -25.09 -39.06 19.72
C ASP A 122 -26.20 -39.54 18.78
N PHE A 123 -25.86 -40.43 17.86
CA PHE A 123 -26.85 -41.16 17.08
C PHE A 123 -27.68 -42.01 18.04
N PRO A 124 -29.01 -41.79 18.17
CA PRO A 124 -29.83 -42.68 18.96
C PRO A 124 -29.80 -44.06 18.31
N ASN A 125 -29.32 -45.04 19.07
CA ASN A 125 -29.32 -46.45 18.72
C ASN A 125 -30.77 -46.88 18.51
N VAL A 126 -31.20 -47.09 17.26
CA VAL A 126 -32.48 -47.73 16.97
C VAL A 126 -32.31 -49.23 17.21
N SER A 127 -32.68 -49.67 18.40
CA SER A 127 -32.93 -51.09 18.70
C SER A 127 -34.19 -51.54 17.96
N THR A 128 -34.04 -52.20 16.82
CA THR A 128 -35.09 -53.04 16.26
C THR A 128 -34.90 -54.48 16.74
N THR A 129 -35.50 -54.79 17.89
CA THR A 129 -35.81 -56.16 18.30
C THR A 129 -37.28 -56.22 18.72
N GLN A 130 -38.13 -56.75 17.83
CA GLN A 130 -39.25 -57.68 18.10
C GLN A 130 -40.36 -57.54 17.04
N LEU A 131 -40.47 -58.56 16.19
CA LEU A 131 -41.73 -58.97 15.57
C LEU A 131 -41.65 -60.50 15.43
N PHE A 132 -42.05 -61.20 16.50
CA PHE A 132 -42.37 -62.63 16.47
C PHE A 132 -43.89 -62.78 16.67
N LYS A 133 -44.48 -63.66 15.83
CA LYS A 133 -45.75 -64.41 15.97
C LYS A 133 -47.07 -63.64 15.78
N LEU A 134 -47.72 -63.89 14.64
CA LEU A 134 -48.73 -64.95 14.45
C LEU A 134 -48.92 -65.24 12.96
#